data_AF-A0A9N9SNB4-F1
#
_entry.id   AF-A0A9N9SNB4-F1
#
_cell.length_a   1.000
_cell.length_b   1.000
_cell.length_c   1.000
_cell.angle_alpha   90.00
_cell.angle_beta   90.00
_cell.angle_gamma   90.00
#
_symmetry.space_group_name_H-M   'P 1'
#
loop_
_entity.id
_entity.type
_entity.pdbx_description
1 polymer ?
#
loop_
_entity_poly.entity_id
_entity_poly.type
_entity_poly.pdbx_seq_one_letter_code
_entity_poly.pdbx_strand_id
1 'polypeptide(L)'
;MKKLLSDNTCVSRAVAKGDIVKRRILVQENPPNTTKEKIQKTTEEATGKERACDIIKIWTETRGEVRGTMSAVIDVLEDAAEKILKMKRIKVDYTSCRVIESRVEIPRCLKCLAFGHKQWHCKGQNRKGYCFRCAKEGHIALECKEETTLP
;
A
#
# COMPACT_ATOMS: atom_id res chain seq x y z
N MET A 1 -9.39 -33.10 -0.94
CA MET A 1 -8.21 -32.43 -0.36
C MET A 1 -7.90 -31.20 -1.19
N LYS A 2 -8.29 -30.00 -0.73
CA LYS A 2 -8.04 -28.74 -1.45
C LYS A 2 -6.61 -28.31 -1.15
N LYS A 3 -5.75 -28.28 -2.18
CA LYS A 3 -4.39 -27.74 -2.09
C LYS A 3 -4.49 -26.30 -1.63
N LEU A 4 -3.90 -26.01 -0.47
CA LEU A 4 -3.71 -24.65 0.03
C LEU A 4 -2.81 -23.95 -0.99
N LEU A 5 -3.38 -22.92 -1.63
CA LEU A 5 -2.64 -22.01 -2.49
C LEU A 5 -1.45 -21.47 -1.69
N SER A 6 -0.30 -21.41 -2.35
CA SER A 6 0.90 -20.76 -1.84
C SER A 6 0.55 -19.33 -1.42
N ASP A 7 0.40 -19.11 -0.11
CA ASP A 7 -0.03 -17.85 0.49
C ASP A 7 1.10 -16.81 0.41
N ASN A 8 1.26 -16.31 -0.81
CA ASN A 8 2.05 -15.14 -1.10
C ASN A 8 1.20 -13.90 -0.79
N THR A 9 1.56 -13.08 0.20
CA THR A 9 0.78 -11.89 0.56
C THR A 9 1.61 -10.61 0.79
N CYS A 10 2.23 -10.06 -0.25
CA CYS A 10 1.91 -8.67 -0.63
C CYS A 10 0.75 -8.75 -1.60
N VAL A 11 -0.36 -8.13 -1.22
CA VAL A 11 -1.51 -8.03 -2.09
C VAL A 11 -1.43 -6.63 -2.69
N SER A 12 -0.95 -6.52 -3.93
CA SER A 12 -1.19 -5.36 -4.79
C SER A 12 -2.67 -5.24 -5.19
N ARG A 13 -3.46 -6.27 -4.88
CA ARG A 13 -4.87 -6.42 -5.26
C ARG A 13 -5.83 -5.82 -4.23
N ALA A 14 -6.32 -4.63 -4.59
CA ALA A 14 -7.71 -4.20 -4.51
C ALA A 14 -8.54 -4.48 -3.27
N VAL A 15 -8.96 -3.36 -2.66
CA VAL A 15 -10.20 -3.28 -1.90
C VAL A 15 -11.36 -3.42 -2.90
N ALA A 16 -11.77 -4.66 -3.19
CA ALA A 16 -12.99 -4.91 -3.95
C ALA A 16 -14.18 -4.51 -3.07
N LYS A 17 -14.73 -3.32 -3.35
CA LYS A 17 -16.03 -2.89 -2.84
C LYS A 17 -16.94 -2.71 -4.07
N GLY A 18 -17.65 -3.76 -4.45
CA GLY A 18 -18.58 -3.78 -5.60
C GLY A 18 -17.93 -3.99 -6.97
N ASP A 19 -17.16 -5.07 -7.14
CA ASP A 19 -16.57 -5.54 -8.41
C ASP A 19 -15.52 -4.64 -9.10
N ILE A 20 -15.20 -3.47 -8.53
CA ILE A 20 -14.19 -2.57 -9.09
C ILE A 20 -12.84 -2.78 -8.39
N VAL A 21 -11.84 -3.23 -9.17
CA VAL A 21 -10.45 -3.43 -8.73
C VAL A 21 -9.71 -2.09 -8.71
N LYS A 22 -9.23 -1.68 -7.54
CA LYS A 22 -8.39 -0.48 -7.36
C LYS A 22 -6.98 -0.87 -6.91
N ARG A 23 -5.96 -0.17 -7.38
CA ARG A 23 -4.58 -0.31 -6.90
C ARG A 23 -4.22 0.87 -6.03
N ARG A 24 -3.48 0.62 -4.96
CA ARG A 24 -3.00 1.67 -4.07
C ARG A 24 -1.69 2.23 -4.60
N ILE A 25 -1.64 3.54 -4.73
CA ILE A 25 -0.52 4.27 -5.30
C ILE A 25 -0.02 5.28 -4.26
N LEU A 26 1.30 5.35 -4.11
CA LEU A 26 1.98 6.38 -3.34
C LEU A 26 2.53 7.43 -4.31
N VAL A 27 2.09 8.67 -4.14
CA VAL A 27 2.63 9.85 -4.82
C VAL A 27 3.52 10.57 -3.83
N GLN A 28 4.82 10.63 -4.11
CA GLN A 28 5.84 11.29 -3.27
C GLN A 28 6.33 12.58 -3.93
N GLU A 29 7.01 13.41 -3.15
CA GLU A 29 7.65 14.65 -3.63
C GLU A 29 6.62 15.66 -4.16
N ASN A 30 5.41 15.67 -3.58
CA ASN A 30 4.42 16.69 -3.92
C ASN A 30 4.84 18.05 -3.37
N PRO A 31 4.51 19.16 -4.07
CA PRO A 31 4.80 20.49 -3.58
C PRO A 31 4.08 20.78 -2.24
N PRO A 32 4.61 21.69 -1.41
CA PRO A 32 3.94 22.14 -0.19
C PRO A 32 2.56 22.75 -0.53
N ASN A 33 1.58 22.54 0.34
CA ASN A 33 0.18 22.97 0.15
C ASN A 33 -0.57 22.25 -0.99
N THR A 34 -0.15 21.03 -1.35
CA THR A 34 -0.92 20.19 -2.27
C THR A 34 -2.25 19.79 -1.62
N THR A 35 -3.36 20.19 -2.23
CA THR A 35 -4.71 19.84 -1.77
C THR A 35 -5.21 18.54 -2.40
N LYS A 36 -6.31 18.01 -1.86
CA LYS A 36 -6.93 16.78 -2.35
C LYS A 36 -7.40 16.92 -3.80
N GLU A 37 -8.01 18.06 -4.10
CA GLU A 37 -8.59 18.37 -5.40
C GLU A 37 -7.51 18.44 -6.49
N LYS A 38 -6.33 18.98 -6.15
CA LYS A 38 -5.18 19.03 -7.08
C LYS A 38 -4.68 17.64 -7.44
N ILE A 39 -4.51 16.75 -6.45
CA ILE A 39 -4.04 15.38 -6.71
C ILE A 39 -5.06 14.62 -7.56
N GLN A 40 -6.36 14.78 -7.28
CA GLN A 40 -7.41 14.19 -8.09
C GLN A 40 -7.33 14.67 -9.53
N LYS A 41 -7.37 15.98 -9.75
CA LYS A 41 -7.33 16.57 -11.10
C LYS A 41 -6.10 16.13 -11.88
N THR A 42 -4.90 16.17 -11.28
CA THR A 42 -3.68 15.71 -11.94
C THR A 42 -3.73 14.23 -12.31
N THR A 43 -4.31 13.40 -11.44
CA THR A 43 -4.44 11.95 -11.68
C THR A 43 -5.43 11.70 -12.83
N GLU A 44 -6.53 12.44 -12.90
CA GLU A 44 -7.52 12.36 -13.98
C GLU A 44 -6.93 12.83 -15.32
N GLU A 45 -6.22 13.96 -15.34
CA GLU A 45 -5.53 14.48 -16.54
C GLU A 45 -4.45 13.51 -17.04
N ALA A 46 -3.67 12.91 -16.14
CA ALA A 46 -2.63 11.94 -16.50
C ALA A 46 -3.19 10.62 -17.05
N THR A 47 -4.42 10.25 -16.68
CA THR A 47 -5.03 8.95 -17.04
C THR A 47 -6.08 9.05 -18.14
N GLY A 48 -6.63 10.26 -18.36
CA GLY A 48 -7.76 10.54 -19.23
C GLY A 48 -9.08 9.98 -18.70
N LYS A 49 -9.24 9.87 -17.38
CA LYS A 49 -10.43 9.29 -16.73
C LYS A 49 -10.88 10.12 -15.55
N GLU A 50 -12.15 10.55 -15.58
CA GLU A 50 -12.78 11.24 -14.46
C GLU A 50 -13.04 10.27 -13.28
N ARG A 51 -12.92 10.80 -12.05
CA ARG A 51 -13.21 10.09 -10.79
C ARG A 51 -12.46 8.76 -10.65
N ALA A 52 -11.27 8.67 -11.25
CA ALA A 52 -10.48 7.45 -11.27
C ALA A 52 -9.79 7.15 -9.93
N CYS A 53 -9.79 8.08 -8.96
CA CYS A 53 -9.05 7.94 -7.71
C CYS A 53 -9.77 8.41 -6.46
N ASP A 54 -9.54 7.69 -5.36
CA ASP A 54 -9.92 8.05 -4.00
C ASP A 54 -8.68 8.37 -3.17
N ILE A 55 -8.72 9.47 -2.43
CA ILE A 55 -7.59 9.86 -1.57
C ILE A 55 -7.73 9.19 -0.21
N ILE A 56 -6.71 8.41 0.16
CA ILE A 56 -6.66 7.68 1.44
C ILE A 56 -5.98 8.52 2.51
N LYS A 57 -4.81 9.10 2.21
CA LYS A 57 -4.01 9.85 3.18
C LYS A 57 -3.14 10.88 2.47
N ILE A 58 -2.96 12.04 3.09
CA ILE A 58 -1.98 13.06 2.70
C ILE A 58 -1.21 13.46 3.97
N TRP A 59 0.11 13.64 3.85
CA TRP A 59 0.94 14.12 4.95
C TRP A 59 2.14 14.92 4.43
N THR A 60 2.70 15.75 5.29
CA THR A 60 3.96 16.47 5.04
C THR A 60 5.13 15.61 5.52
N GLU A 61 6.13 15.43 4.67
CA GLU A 61 7.36 14.72 5.02
C GLU A 61 8.17 15.58 6.00
N THR A 62 8.51 15.00 7.15
CA THR A 62 9.26 15.68 8.21
C THR A 62 10.76 15.36 8.17
N ARG A 63 11.20 14.47 7.26
CA ARG A 63 12.60 14.06 7.12
C ARG A 63 13.32 14.95 6.09
N GLY A 64 14.00 15.99 6.57
CA GLY A 64 14.94 16.83 5.80
C GLY A 64 14.82 18.33 6.10
N GLU A 65 15.89 19.09 5.87
CA GLU A 65 15.95 20.56 6.05
C GLU A 65 15.19 21.35 4.96
N VAL A 66 14.78 20.68 3.88
CA VAL A 66 14.10 21.33 2.74
C VAL A 66 12.60 21.42 3.03
N ARG A 67 12.06 22.64 2.99
CA ARG A 67 10.63 22.98 3.18
C ARG A 67 9.67 21.92 2.60
N GLY A 68 9.14 21.06 3.47
CA GLY A 68 7.78 20.53 3.44
C GLY A 68 7.28 19.92 2.13
N THR A 69 8.03 19.00 1.52
CA THR A 69 7.43 18.15 0.49
C THR A 69 6.32 17.29 1.09
N MET A 70 5.29 16.99 0.31
CA MET A 70 4.14 16.22 0.76
C MET A 70 4.09 14.87 0.06
N SER A 71 3.49 13.89 0.73
CA SER A 71 3.21 12.57 0.16
C SER A 71 1.72 12.28 0.28
N ALA A 72 1.20 11.54 -0.68
CA ALA A 72 -0.20 11.16 -0.73
C ALA A 72 -0.34 9.69 -1.13
N VAL A 73 -1.28 9.00 -0.50
CA VAL A 73 -1.72 7.66 -0.85
C VAL A 73 -3.11 7.75 -1.45
N ILE A 74 -3.26 7.20 -2.64
CA ILE A 74 -4.51 7.20 -3.41
C ILE A 74 -4.84 5.78 -3.86
N ASP A 75 -6.12 5.40 -3.84
CA ASP A 75 -6.62 4.18 -4.47
C ASP A 75 -7.14 4.56 -5.87
N VAL A 76 -6.56 3.97 -6.91
CA VAL A 76 -6.84 4.31 -8.32
C VAL A 76 -7.39 3.08 -9.04
N LEU A 77 -8.30 3.26 -10.01
CA LEU A 77 -8.75 2.17 -10.88
C LEU A 77 -7.56 1.45 -11.53
N GLU A 78 -7.65 0.12 -11.66
CA GLU A 78 -6.53 -0.72 -12.13
C GLU A 78 -5.94 -0.25 -13.48
N ASP A 79 -6.80 0.06 -14.44
CA ASP A 79 -6.42 0.52 -15.77
C ASP A 79 -5.76 1.91 -15.79
N ALA A 80 -6.19 2.83 -14.92
CA ALA A 80 -5.58 4.13 -14.69
C ALA A 80 -4.26 3.99 -13.93
N ALA A 81 -4.20 3.07 -12.96
CA ALA A 81 -3.02 2.77 -12.18
C ALA A 81 -1.88 2.24 -13.05
N GLU A 82 -2.17 1.31 -13.97
CA GLU A 82 -1.17 0.78 -14.90
C GLU A 82 -0.50 1.88 -15.73
N LYS A 83 -1.29 2.84 -16.24
CA LYS A 83 -0.75 3.99 -16.99
C LYS A 83 0.19 4.81 -16.14
N ILE A 84 -0.23 5.20 -14.93
CA ILE A 84 0.57 6.07 -14.06
C ILE A 84 1.83 5.35 -13.56
N LEU A 85 1.72 4.08 -13.20
CA LEU A 85 2.86 3.27 -12.76
C LEU A 85 3.89 3.07 -13.89
N LYS A 86 3.43 2.98 -15.15
CA LYS A 86 4.32 2.95 -16.32
C LYS A 86 5.04 4.28 -16.54
N MET A 87 4.35 5.41 -16.31
CA MET A 87 4.95 6.75 -16.37
C MET A 87 5.94 7.00 -15.21
N LYS A 88 5.75 6.35 -14.05
CA LYS A 88 6.53 6.50 -12.80
C LYS A 88 6.54 7.89 -12.17
N ARG A 89 6.13 8.91 -12.91
CA ARG A 89 6.03 10.30 -12.45
C ARG A 89 4.82 10.98 -13.06
N ILE A 90 4.21 11.88 -12.30
CA ILE A 90 3.12 12.74 -12.75
C ILE A 90 3.46 14.19 -12.40
N LYS A 91 2.98 15.16 -13.17
CA LYS A 91 3.25 16.58 -12.92
C LYS A 91 2.15 17.16 -12.04
N VAL A 92 2.46 17.47 -10.79
CA VAL A 92 1.56 18.16 -9.85
C VAL A 92 2.03 19.61 -9.72
N ASP A 93 1.20 20.55 -10.17
CA ASP A 93 1.54 21.97 -10.29
C ASP A 93 2.86 22.19 -11.08
N TYR A 94 3.92 22.66 -10.40
CA TYR A 94 5.24 22.93 -10.96
C TYR A 94 6.26 21.81 -10.71
N THR A 95 5.87 20.75 -9.99
CA THR A 95 6.79 19.67 -9.59
C THR A 95 6.45 18.39 -10.34
N SER A 96 7.48 17.69 -10.83
CA SER A 96 7.33 16.29 -11.23
C SER A 96 7.35 15.44 -9.97
N CYS A 97 6.27 14.76 -9.66
CA CYS A 97 6.11 13.94 -8.45
C CYS A 97 6.32 12.47 -8.77
N ARG A 98 6.98 11.75 -7.86
CA ARG A 98 7.26 10.32 -8.02
C ARG A 98 6.02 9.51 -7.71
N VAL A 99 5.73 8.53 -8.57
CA VAL A 99 4.62 7.61 -8.36
C VAL A 99 5.14 6.19 -8.27
N ILE A 100 4.77 5.50 -7.19
CA ILE A 100 5.09 4.09 -6.98
C ILE A 100 3.85 3.33 -6.53
N GLU A 101 3.84 2.03 -6.78
CA GLU A 101 2.85 1.16 -6.18
C GLU A 101 3.05 1.13 -4.66
N SER A 102 1.99 1.44 -3.93
CA SER A 102 1.99 1.34 -2.48
C SER A 102 1.71 -0.10 -2.11
N ARG A 103 2.67 -0.73 -1.43
CA ARG A 103 2.46 -2.06 -0.87
C ARG A 103 1.48 -1.95 0.29
N VAL A 104 0.30 -2.53 0.13
CA VAL A 104 -0.63 -2.73 1.24
C VAL A 104 -0.16 -3.96 2.00
N GLU A 105 0.58 -3.74 3.07
CA GLU A 105 0.84 -4.79 4.04
C GLU A 105 -0.47 -5.08 4.79
N ILE A 106 -1.08 -6.22 4.51
CA ILE A 106 -2.23 -6.69 5.30
C ILE A 106 -1.66 -7.16 6.64
N PRO A 107 -1.98 -6.49 7.76
CA PRO A 107 -1.42 -6.88 9.04
C PRO A 107 -1.90 -8.29 9.41
N ARG A 108 -0.96 -9.16 9.78
CA ARG A 108 -1.27 -10.46 10.40
C ARG A 108 -1.77 -10.26 11.83
N CYS A 109 -2.66 -11.13 12.27
CA CYS A 109 -3.08 -11.17 13.65
C CYS A 109 -1.89 -11.48 14.57
N LEU A 110 -1.65 -10.63 15.57
CA LEU A 110 -0.54 -10.77 16.51
C LEU A 110 -0.60 -12.05 17.36
N LYS A 111 -1.78 -12.69 17.44
CA LYS A 111 -1.97 -13.93 18.21
C LYS A 111 -1.79 -15.19 17.38
N CYS A 112 -2.43 -15.31 16.23
CA CYS A 112 -2.42 -16.56 15.45
C CYS A 112 -1.66 -16.49 14.12
N LEU A 113 -1.12 -15.31 13.77
CA LEU A 113 -0.41 -15.04 12.51
C LEU A 113 -1.27 -15.15 11.23
N ALA A 114 -2.58 -15.35 11.33
CA ALA A 114 -3.49 -15.34 10.19
C ALA A 114 -4.01 -13.93 9.86
N PHE A 115 -4.48 -13.73 8.63
CA PHE A 115 -5.02 -12.46 8.15
C PHE A 115 -6.51 -12.26 8.49
N GLY A 116 -7.03 -11.07 8.19
CA GLY A 116 -8.47 -10.79 8.16
C GLY A 116 -9.13 -10.51 9.52
N HIS A 117 -8.37 -10.50 10.62
CA HIS A 117 -8.91 -10.16 11.94
C HIS A 117 -7.86 -9.57 12.87
N LYS A 118 -8.32 -8.86 13.89
CA LYS A 118 -7.47 -8.27 14.93
C LYS A 118 -7.37 -9.20 16.14
N GLN A 119 -6.31 -9.03 16.92
CA GLN A 119 -6.00 -9.90 18.08
C GLN A 119 -7.17 -10.04 19.06
N TRP A 120 -7.92 -8.97 19.32
CA TRP A 120 -9.06 -8.98 20.23
C TRP A 120 -10.27 -9.79 19.73
N HIS A 121 -10.39 -10.00 18.42
CA HIS A 121 -11.41 -10.89 17.81
C HIS A 121 -10.85 -12.27 17.44
N CYS A 122 -9.63 -12.59 17.87
CA CYS A 122 -8.94 -13.81 17.45
C CYS A 122 -9.41 -15.05 18.23
N LYS A 123 -10.11 -15.93 17.53
CA LYS A 123 -10.49 -17.28 17.99
C LYS A 123 -9.44 -18.36 17.67
N GLY A 124 -8.35 -17.98 16.99
CA GLY A 124 -7.28 -18.91 16.62
C GLY A 124 -6.36 -19.27 17.79
N GLN A 125 -5.54 -20.30 17.55
CA GLN A 125 -4.50 -20.73 18.49
C GLN A 125 -3.48 -19.62 18.71
N ASN A 126 -3.02 -19.50 19.95
CA ASN A 126 -1.99 -18.53 20.31
C ASN A 126 -0.61 -19.04 19.87
N ARG A 127 0.04 -18.30 18.98
CA ARG A 127 1.37 -18.56 18.42
C ARG A 127 2.39 -17.54 18.93
N LYS A 128 2.26 -17.11 20.19
CA LYS A 128 3.30 -16.30 20.85
C LYS A 128 4.63 -17.06 20.81
N GLY A 129 5.72 -16.39 20.42
CA GLY A 129 7.04 -16.99 20.26
C GLY A 129 7.33 -17.55 18.86
N TYR A 130 6.35 -17.51 17.96
CA TYR A 130 6.56 -17.85 16.55
C TYR A 130 7.06 -16.62 15.81
N CYS A 131 7.99 -16.83 14.88
CA CYS A 131 8.54 -15.81 14.04
C CYS A 131 7.44 -15.16 13.20
N PHE A 132 7.32 -13.84 13.32
CA PHE A 132 6.32 -13.10 12.58
C PHE A 132 6.59 -13.07 11.07
N ARG A 133 7.77 -13.48 10.59
CA ARG A 133 8.05 -13.59 9.14
C ARG A 133 7.65 -14.97 8.61
N CYS A 134 8.30 -16.03 9.07
CA CYS A 134 8.17 -17.39 8.53
C CYS A 134 7.22 -18.32 9.29
N ALA A 135 6.61 -17.85 10.40
CA ALA A 135 5.71 -18.64 11.24
C ALA A 135 6.31 -19.94 11.83
N LYS A 136 7.64 -20.01 11.99
CA LYS A 136 8.35 -21.06 12.73
C LYS A 136 8.69 -20.59 14.14
N GLU A 137 8.80 -21.50 15.10
CA GLU A 137 9.19 -21.18 16.48
C GLU A 137 10.72 -21.09 16.65
N GLY A 138 11.17 -20.63 17.82
CA GLY A 138 12.58 -20.61 18.20
C GLY A 138 13.38 -19.37 17.80
N HIS A 139 12.75 -18.37 17.16
CA HIS A 139 13.38 -17.08 16.86
C HIS A 139 12.35 -15.98 16.64
N ILE A 140 12.77 -14.72 16.81
CA ILE A 140 11.95 -13.55 16.47
C ILE A 140 12.17 -13.11 15.01
N ALA A 141 11.25 -12.30 14.48
CA ALA A 141 11.32 -11.80 13.11
C ALA A 141 12.64 -11.08 12.75
N LEU A 142 13.28 -10.44 13.74
CA LEU A 142 14.57 -9.75 13.58
C LEU A 142 15.72 -10.72 13.29
N GLU A 143 15.65 -11.93 13.84
CA GLU A 143 16.68 -12.97 13.75
C GLU A 143 16.36 -13.99 12.64
N CYS A 144 15.28 -13.76 11.90
CA CYS A 144 14.82 -14.64 10.83
C CYS A 144 15.80 -14.60 9.66
N LYS A 145 16.48 -15.72 9.42
CA LYS A 145 17.40 -15.94 8.29
C LYS A 145 16.73 -16.47 7.02
N GLU A 146 15.47 -16.89 7.13
CA GLU A 146 14.68 -17.20 5.93
C GLU A 146 14.64 -15.95 5.06
N GLU A 147 14.92 -16.13 3.77
CA GLU A 147 14.73 -15.05 2.82
C GLU A 147 13.33 -14.52 3.02
N THR A 148 13.26 -13.19 3.12
CA THR A 148 11.98 -12.54 3.13
C THR A 148 11.42 -12.74 1.73
N THR A 149 10.73 -13.86 1.53
CA THR A 149 9.63 -13.94 0.59
C THR A 149 8.57 -13.00 1.16
N LEU A 150 8.83 -11.71 1.00
CA LEU A 150 7.83 -10.75 0.60
C LEU A 150 7.59 -11.06 -0.88
N PRO A 151 6.65 -11.95 -1.22
CA PRO A 151 5.90 -11.69 -2.45
C PRO A 151 5.20 -10.34 -2.30
#